data_AF-A0A7Y2UFV5-F1
#
_entry.id   AF-A0A7Y2UFV5-F1
#
_cell.length_a   1.000
_cell.length_b   1.000
_cell.length_c   1.000
_cell.angle_alpha   90.00
_cell.angle_beta   90.00
_cell.angle_gamma   90.00
#
_symmetry.space_group_name_H-M   'P 1'
#
loop_
_entity.id
_entity.type
_entity.pdbx_description
1 polymer ?
#
loop_
_entity_poly.entity_id
_entity_poly.type
_entity_poly.pdbx_seq_one_letter_code
_entity_poly.pdbx_strand_id
1 'polypeptide(L)' 'DSDGDHVADRWVTAQAWQQEGSVLAVKVALLLFTNRAVAPANGATITLLDETLNVPADGYLRKVRLLTATIQGRLK' A
#
# COMPACT_ATOMS: atom_id res chain seq x y z
N ASP A 1 10.27 -14.76 -0.84
CA ASP A 1 11.22 -15.85 -0.98
C ASP A 1 12.04 -15.98 0.30
N SER A 2 11.41 -16.50 1.34
CA SER A 2 12.08 -16.75 2.62
C SER A 2 12.84 -18.07 2.65
N ASP A 3 12.55 -19.00 1.74
CA ASP A 3 13.15 -20.34 1.67
C ASP A 3 14.00 -20.59 0.41
N GLY A 4 14.03 -19.65 -0.54
CA GLY A 4 14.86 -19.68 -1.73
C GLY A 4 14.25 -20.41 -2.92
N ASP A 5 12.95 -20.70 -2.90
CA ASP A 5 12.26 -21.47 -3.94
C ASP A 5 11.75 -20.61 -5.12
N HIS A 6 12.00 -19.29 -5.08
CA HIS A 6 11.52 -18.30 -6.04
C HIS A 6 10.00 -18.14 -6.10
N VAL A 7 9.30 -18.52 -5.03
CA VAL A 7 7.87 -18.31 -4.81
C VAL A 7 7.66 -17.24 -3.74
N ALA A 8 6.58 -16.48 -3.89
CA ALA A 8 6.21 -15.46 -2.92
C ALA A 8 5.46 -16.10 -1.74
N ASP A 9 6.10 -16.12 -0.57
CA ASP A 9 5.53 -16.75 0.63
C ASP A 9 4.45 -15.90 1.31
N ARG A 10 4.73 -14.60 1.48
CA ARG A 10 3.91 -13.67 2.26
C ARG A 10 4.19 -12.22 1.92
N TRP A 11 3.18 -11.38 2.20
CA TRP A 11 3.36 -9.93 2.26
C TRP A 11 3.92 -9.55 3.64
N VAL A 12 4.88 -8.63 3.64
CA VAL A 12 5.46 -8.03 4.85
C VAL A 12 5.68 -6.54 4.60
N THR A 13 5.73 -5.75 5.66
CA THR A 13 6.11 -4.34 5.56
C THR A 13 7.56 -4.21 5.09
N ALA A 14 7.89 -3.08 4.46
CA ALA A 14 9.24 -2.83 3.93
C ALA A 14 10.32 -2.95 5.02
N GLN A 15 10.01 -2.54 6.25
CA GLN A 15 10.92 -2.61 7.40
C GLN A 15 11.17 -4.05 7.88
N ALA A 16 10.31 -5.00 7.49
CA ALA A 16 10.45 -6.41 7.84
C ALA A 16 11.11 -7.24 6.73
N TRP A 17 11.65 -6.59 5.69
CA TRP A 17 12.45 -7.26 4.66
C TRP A 17 13.77 -7.75 5.28
N GLN A 18 13.94 -9.06 5.35
CA GLN A 18 15.16 -9.67 5.89
C GLN A 18 16.33 -9.59 4.90
N GLN A 19 16.04 -9.78 3.60
CA GLN A 19 16.99 -9.69 2.50
C GLN A 19 16.28 -9.06 1.29
N GLU A 20 16.79 -7.92 0.81
CA GLU A 20 16.20 -7.21 -0.33
C GLU A 20 16.21 -8.06 -1.62
N GLY A 21 17.23 -8.91 -1.79
CA GLY A 21 17.33 -9.88 -2.87
C GLY A 21 16.17 -10.86 -2.96
N SER A 22 15.54 -11.17 -1.83
CA SER A 22 14.46 -12.15 -1.69
C SER A 22 13.05 -11.56 -1.89
N VAL A 23 12.97 -10.26 -2.21
CA VAL A 23 11.69 -9.59 -2.49
C VAL A 23 11.31 -9.84 -3.94
N LEU A 24 10.18 -10.53 -4.13
CA LEU A 24 9.68 -10.90 -5.46
C LEU A 24 8.57 -9.98 -5.98
N ALA A 25 7.97 -9.19 -5.10
CA ALA A 25 6.93 -8.24 -5.46
C ALA A 25 6.83 -7.12 -4.44
N VAL A 26 6.37 -5.97 -4.91
CA VAL A 26 6.06 -4.81 -4.09
C VAL A 26 4.60 -4.43 -4.27
N LYS A 27 3.98 -4.00 -3.17
CA LYS A 27 2.61 -3.48 -3.13
C LYS A 27 2.64 -2.11 -2.49
N VAL A 28 2.10 -1.13 -3.19
CA VAL A 28 2.06 0.26 -2.74
C VAL A 28 0.61 0.74 -2.83
N ALA A 29 0.13 1.40 -1.78
CA ALA A 29 -1.15 2.09 -1.83
C ALA A 29 -0.97 3.59 -1.64
N LEU A 30 -1.75 4.36 -2.39
CA LEU A 30 -1.76 5.82 -2.34
C LEU A 30 -3.18 6.28 -2.01
N LEU A 31 -3.30 7.17 -1.03
CA LEU A 31 -4.53 7.92 -0.77
C LEU A 31 -4.43 9.26 -1.50
N LEU A 32 -5.15 9.39 -2.60
CA LEU A 32 -5.23 10.64 -3.36
C LEU A 32 -6.41 11.46 -2.83
N PHE A 33 -6.25 12.78 -2.70
CA PHE A 33 -7.33 13.67 -2.29
C PHE A 33 -7.37 14.94 -3.14
N THR A 34 -8.55 15.56 -3.25
CA THR A 34 -8.69 16.87 -3.90
C THR A 34 -8.07 17.96 -3.04
N ASN A 35 -7.55 19.03 -3.66
CA ASN A 35 -7.02 20.18 -2.91
C ASN A 35 -8.11 21.20 -2.49
N ARG A 36 -9.37 20.92 -2.83
CA ARG A 36 -10.54 21.71 -2.47
C ARG A 36 -11.70 20.80 -2.08
N ALA A 37 -12.52 21.26 -1.15
CA ALA A 37 -13.79 20.62 -0.83
C ALA A 37 -14.76 20.81 -2.01
N VAL A 38 -15.56 19.78 -2.32
CA VAL A 38 -16.45 19.79 -3.50
C VAL A 38 -17.88 19.36 -3.20
N ALA A 39 -18.17 18.82 -2.01
CA ALA A 39 -19.52 18.48 -1.58
C ALA A 39 -19.58 18.32 -0.05
N PRO A 40 -20.78 18.34 0.56
CA PRO A 40 -20.96 17.75 1.89
C PRO A 40 -20.51 16.29 1.84
N ALA A 41 -19.59 15.90 2.72
CA ALA A 41 -19.10 14.54 2.81
C ALA A 41 -19.44 13.96 4.17
N ASN A 42 -19.66 12.65 4.20
CA ASN A 42 -19.67 11.89 5.44
C ASN A 42 -18.24 11.47 5.76
N GLY A 43 -17.91 11.38 7.05
CA GLY A 43 -16.69 10.71 7.47
C GLY A 43 -16.71 9.25 7.00
N ALA A 44 -15.53 8.69 6.78
CA ALA A 44 -15.40 7.31 6.31
C ALA A 44 -14.18 6.65 6.93
N THR A 45 -14.18 5.32 6.91
CA THR A 45 -13.00 4.52 7.22
C THR A 45 -12.42 3.98 5.92
N ILE A 46 -11.12 4.20 5.70
CA ILE A 46 -10.39 3.78 4.52
C ILE A 46 -9.27 2.83 4.94
N THR A 47 -9.16 1.69 4.28
CA THR A 47 -8.03 0.77 4.44
C THR A 47 -6.98 1.06 3.36
N LEU A 48 -5.74 1.29 3.79
CA LEU A 48 -4.57 1.57 2.97
C LEU A 48 -3.50 0.51 3.26
N LEU A 49 -3.34 -0.46 2.36
CA LEU A 49 -2.61 -1.70 2.62
C LEU A 49 -3.16 -2.40 3.88
N ASP A 50 -2.39 -2.41 4.96
CA ASP A 50 -2.73 -3.05 6.23
C ASP A 50 -3.15 -2.01 7.29
N GLU A 51 -3.13 -0.72 6.95
CA GLU A 51 -3.48 0.37 7.85
C GLU A 51 -4.92 0.82 7.63
N THR A 52 -5.61 1.15 8.72
CA THR A 52 -6.97 1.69 8.69
C THR A 52 -6.95 3.15 9.14
N LEU A 53 -7.48 4.02 8.29
CA LEU A 53 -7.50 5.47 8.48
C LEU A 53 -8.95 5.93 8.63
N ASN A 54 -9.22 6.73 9.65
CA ASN A 54 -10.49 7.44 9.78
C ASN A 54 -10.36 8.81 9.13
N VAL A 55 -11.13 9.05 8.08
CA VAL A 55 -11.14 10.33 7.36
C VAL A 55 -12.35 11.16 7.76
N PRO A 56 -12.17 12.45 8.08
CA PRO A 56 -13.24 13.32 8.55
C PRO A 56 -14.20 13.72 7.43
N ALA A 57 -15.38 14.19 7.84
CA ALA A 57 -16.45 14.73 7.00
C ALA A 57 -16.11 16.13 6.43
N ASP A 58 -14.93 16.31 5.85
CA ASP A 58 -14.37 17.63 5.50
C ASP A 58 -14.63 18.07 4.04
N GLY A 59 -15.41 17.28 3.30
CA GLY A 59 -15.86 17.61 1.94
C GLY A 59 -14.83 17.39 0.83
N TYR A 60 -13.63 16.90 1.17
CA TYR A 60 -12.60 16.54 0.20
C TYR A 60 -12.85 15.13 -0.35
N LEU A 61 -12.78 14.98 -1.67
CA LEU A 61 -12.87 13.66 -2.29
C LEU A 61 -11.56 12.92 -2.06
N ARG A 62 -11.67 11.64 -1.72
CA ARG A 62 -10.55 10.75 -1.49
C ARG A 62 -10.69 9.51 -2.34
N LYS A 63 -9.59 9.02 -2.88
CA LYS A 63 -9.59 7.77 -3.65
C LYS A 63 -8.31 6.99 -3.41
N VAL A 64 -8.47 5.73 -3.03
CA VAL A 64 -7.35 4.79 -2.93
C VAL A 64 -6.90 4.38 -4.34
N ARG A 65 -5.59 4.30 -4.54
CA ARG A 65 -4.96 3.59 -5.66
C ARG A 65 -4.04 2.53 -5.10
N LEU A 66 -4.11 1.34 -5.67
CA LEU A 66 -3.25 0.23 -5.34
C LEU A 66 -2.43 -0.13 -6.57
N LEU A 67 -1.13 -0.28 -6.38
CA LEU A 67 -0.21 -0.80 -7.38
C LEU A 67 0.47 -2.03 -6.80
N THR A 68 0.47 -3.11 -7.56
CA THR A 68 1.26 -4.31 -7.26
C THR A 68 2.14 -4.58 -8.45
N ALA A 69 3.43 -4.79 -8.23
CA ALA A 69 4.38 -5.12 -9.27
C ALA A 69 5.27 -6.27 -8.81
N THR A 70 5.45 -7.27 -9.68
CA THR A 70 6.51 -8.25 -9.49
C THR A 70 7.85 -7.58 -9.79
N ILE A 71 8.85 -7.90 -8.98
CA ILE A 71 10.21 -7.39 -9.11
C ILE A 71 11.20 -8.54 -8.95
N GLN A 72 12.42 -8.31 -9.40
CA GLN A 72 13.56 -9.15 -9.05
C GLN A 72 14.50 -8.31 -8.19
N GLY A 73 14.74 -8.75 -6.95
CA GLY A 73 15.70 -8.11 -6.06
C GLY A 73 17.07 -7.97 -6.74
N ARG A 74 17.69 -6.80 -6.61
CA ARG A 74 18.95 -6.48 -7.32
C ARG A 74 20.20 -6.98 -6.60
N LEU A 75 20.10 -7.24 -5.29
CA LEU A 75 21.21 -7.62 -4.43
C LEU A 75 21.18 -9.13 -4.21
N LYS A 76 22.27 -9.82 -4.55
CA LYS A 76 22.49 -11.22 -4.17
C LYS A 76 23.20 -11.25 -2.82
#